data_AF-A0A3D1R6B0-F1
#
_entry.id   AF-A0A3D1R6B0-F1
#
_cell.length_a   1.000
_cell.length_b   1.000
_cell.length_c   1.000
_cell.angle_alpha   90.00
_cell.angle_beta   90.00
_cell.angle_gamma   90.00
#
_symmetry.space_group_name_H-M   'P 1'
#
loop_
_entity.id
_entity.type
_entity.pdbx_description
1 polymer ?
#
loop_
_entity_poly.entity_id
_entity_poly.type
_entity_poly.pdbx_seq_one_letter_code
_entity_poly.pdbx_strand_id
1 'polypeptide(L)' 'VTAAGAIGNIVDRIRLGYVVDFIYWHGGFTWPNFNVADILVCTGVGILLVFGNRTKAPDAKVAPAR' A
#
# COMPACT_ATOMS: atom_id res chain seq x y z
N VAL A 1 6.32 2.52 2.55
CA VAL A 1 5.14 3.39 2.33
C VAL A 1 3.86 2.70 2.82
N THR A 2 3.48 1.53 2.28
CA THR A 2 2.27 0.79 2.71
C THR A 2 2.19 0.55 4.22
N ALA A 3 3.27 0.05 4.83
CA ALA A 3 3.31 -0.20 6.27
C ALA A 3 3.10 1.08 7.10
N ALA A 4 3.59 2.22 6.64
CA ALA A 4 3.39 3.49 7.34
C ALA A 4 1.91 3.92 7.34
N GLY A 5 1.21 3.75 6.23
CA GLY A 5 -0.24 3.99 6.16
C GLY A 5 -1.02 3.02 7.05
N ALA A 6 -0.70 1.72 7.00
CA ALA A 6 -1.34 0.74 7.88
C ALA A 6 -1.13 1.07 9.38
N ILE A 7 0.09 1.43 9.77
CA ILE A 7 0.41 1.83 11.14
C ILE A 7 -0.36 3.08 11.55
N GLY A 8 -0.47 4.11 10.69
CA GLY A 8 -1.24 5.32 10.99
C GLY A 8 -2.70 5.01 11.35
N ASN A 9 -3.36 4.22 10.49
CA ASN A 9 -4.75 3.77 10.70
C ASN A 9 -4.91 2.85 11.93
N ILE A 10 -3.88 2.12 12.34
CA ILE A 10 -3.90 1.32 13.58
C ILE A 10 -3.74 2.22 14.81
N VAL A 11 -2.83 3.20 14.77
CA VAL A 11 -2.60 4.15 15.87
C VAL A 11 -3.88 4.92 16.17
N ASP A 12 -4.61 5.37 15.14
CA ASP A 12 -5.91 6.02 15.30
C ASP A 12 -6.91 5.11 16.02
N ARG A 13 -7.04 3.85 15.59
CA ARG A 13 -7.93 2.88 16.24
C ARG A 13 -7.57 2.62 17.70
N ILE A 14 -6.28 2.57 18.04
CA ILE A 14 -5.82 2.37 19.41
C ILE A 14 -6.13 3.60 20.29
N ARG A 15 -5.96 4.81 19.75
CA ARG A 15 -6.10 6.05 20.52
C ARG A 15 -7.53 6.57 20.60
N LEU A 16 -8.30 6.43 19.52
CA LEU A 16 -9.60 7.06 19.32
C LEU A 16 -10.74 6.03 19.25
N GLY A 17 -10.44 4.76 18.97
CA GLY A 17 -11.45 3.72 18.74
C GLY A 17 -12.01 3.70 17.31
N TYR A 18 -11.61 4.64 16.45
CA TYR A 18 -12.00 4.75 15.05
C TYR A 18 -10.90 5.43 14.22
N VAL A 19 -11.06 5.47 12.91
CA VAL A 19 -10.15 6.18 11.99
C VAL A 19 -10.75 7.53 11.62
N VAL A 20 -9.94 8.58 11.63
CA VAL A 20 -10.39 9.91 11.22
C VAL A 20 -10.20 10.08 9.71
N ASP A 21 -11.32 10.17 8.99
CA ASP A 21 -11.35 10.51 7.57
C ASP A 21 -11.66 12.00 7.42
N PHE A 22 -10.79 12.72 6.69
CA PHE A 22 -10.88 14.19 6.56
C PHE A 22 -10.79 14.68 5.11
N ILE A 23 -10.51 13.80 4.16
CA ILE A 23 -10.49 14.13 2.74
C ILE A 23 -11.85 13.73 2.15
N TYR A 24 -12.59 14.74 1.70
CA TYR A 24 -13.85 14.60 0.99
C TYR A 24 -13.65 15.03 -0.46
N TRP A 25 -14.00 14.16 -1.41
CA TRP A 25 -13.92 14.46 -2.84
C TRP A 25 -15.24 14.18 -3.54
N HIS A 26 -15.73 15.17 -4.30
CA HIS A 26 -16.92 15.05 -5.13
C HIS A 26 -16.65 15.61 -6.53
N GLY A 27 -17.14 14.93 -7.57
CA GLY A 27 -16.91 15.31 -8.96
C GLY A 27 -17.65 14.43 -9.96
N GLY A 28 -18.97 14.54 -10.02
CA GLY A 28 -19.86 13.69 -10.84
C GLY A 28 -20.37 12.44 -10.12
N PHE A 29 -19.69 12.03 -9.05
CA PHE A 29 -20.17 11.12 -8.02
C PHE A 29 -19.49 11.46 -6.69
N THR A 30 -19.97 10.87 -5.60
CA THR A 30 -19.37 11.03 -4.27
C THR A 30 -18.41 9.88 -4.02
N TRP A 31 -17.12 10.19 -3.92
CA TRP A 31 -16.12 9.20 -3.50
C TRP A 31 -16.20 9.02 -1.98
N PRO A 32 -16.01 7.80 -1.42
CA PRO A 32 -15.95 7.60 0.03
C PRO A 32 -14.89 8.49 0.68
N ASN A 33 -15.15 8.99 1.89
CA ASN A 33 -14.14 9.75 2.62
C ASN A 33 -12.89 8.89 2.86
N PHE A 34 -11.73 9.54 2.86
CA PHE A 34 -10.45 8.87 3.09
C PHE A 34 -9.47 9.81 3.81
N ASN A 35 -8.32 9.28 4.18
CA ASN A 35 -7.26 10.03 4.83
C ASN A 35 -5.89 9.82 4.15
N VAL A 36 -4.86 10.45 4.71
CA VAL A 36 -3.49 10.31 4.20
C VAL A 36 -2.96 8.88 4.35
N ALA A 37 -3.35 8.15 5.39
CA ALA A 37 -2.94 6.77 5.59
C ALA A 37 -3.46 5.86 4.46
N ASP A 38 -4.69 6.07 3.99
CA ASP A 38 -5.27 5.35 2.85
C ASP A 38 -4.53 5.65 1.55
N ILE A 39 -4.14 6.91 1.33
CA ILE A 39 -3.31 7.29 0.17
C ILE A 39 -1.98 6.53 0.21
N LEU A 40 -1.30 6.48 1.37
CA LEU A 40 -0.02 5.77 1.50
C LEU A 40 -0.16 4.26 1.24
N VAL A 41 -1.26 3.65 1.68
CA VAL A 41 -1.55 2.24 1.39
C VAL A 41 -1.79 2.05 -0.11
N CYS A 42 -2.70 2.83 -0.72
CA CYS A 42 -3.02 2.74 -2.14
C CYS A 42 -1.80 2.97 -3.04
N THR A 43 -1.03 4.03 -2.80
CA THR A 43 0.19 4.32 -3.55
C THR A 43 1.26 3.25 -3.32
N GLY A 44 1.44 2.80 -2.08
CA GLY A 44 2.42 1.76 -1.76
C GLY A 44 2.12 0.43 -2.44
N VAL A 45 0.85 0.01 -2.46
CA VAL A 45 0.40 -1.17 -3.22
C VAL A 45 0.57 -0.95 -4.72
N GLY A 46 0.22 0.22 -5.25
CA GLY A 46 0.44 0.56 -6.67
C GLY A 46 1.91 0.45 -7.07
N ILE A 47 2.84 0.93 -6.25
CA ILE A 47 4.29 0.78 -6.46
C ILE A 47 4.67 -0.71 -6.49
N LEU A 48 4.19 -1.49 -5.52
CA LEU A 48 4.47 -2.94 -5.48
C LEU A 48 3.93 -3.66 -6.71
N LEU A 49 2.75 -3.29 -7.22
CA LEU A 49 2.20 -3.91 -8.43
C LEU A 49 3.01 -3.55 -9.69
N VAL A 50 3.48 -2.31 -9.81
CA VAL A 50 4.26 -1.86 -10.97
C VAL A 50 5.71 -2.40 -10.95
N PHE A 51 6.31 -2.52 -9.77
CA PHE A 51 7.75 -2.80 -9.63
C PHE A 51 8.08 -4.13 -8.92
N GLY A 52 7.09 -4.85 -8.40
CA GLY A 52 7.26 -6.04 -7.56
C GLY A 52 7.85 -7.26 -8.25
N ASN A 53 7.87 -7.29 -9.59
CA ASN A 53 8.36 -8.43 -10.36
C ASN A 53 9.88 -8.38 -10.68
N ARG A 54 10.70 -7.75 -9.83
CA ARG A 54 12.15 -7.61 -10.06
C ARG A 54 13.02 -8.73 -9.48
N THR A 55 12.47 -9.85 -9.06
CA THR A 55 13.26 -11.07 -8.83
C THR A 55 13.28 -11.89 -10.11
N LYS A 56 14.23 -11.61 -11.01
CA LYS A 56 14.81 -12.72 -11.76
C LYS A 56 15.55 -13.55 -10.72
N ALA A 57 15.05 -14.75 -10.40
CA ALA A 57 15.90 -15.73 -9.75
C ALA A 57 17.17 -15.83 -10.60
N PRO A 58 18.38 -15.77 -9.99
CA PRO A 58 19.59 -15.98 -10.77
C PRO A 58 19.44 -17.34 -11.45
N ASP A 59 19.48 -17.35 -12.79
CA ASP A 59 19.49 -18.57 -13.58
C ASP A 59 20.59 -19.45 -13.01
N ALA A 60 20.21 -20.45 -12.22
CA ALA A 60 21.12 -21.43 -11.70
C ALA A 60 21.61 -22.18 -12.94
N LYS A 61 22.78 -21.77 -13.45
CA LYS A 61 23.50 -22.53 -14.46
C LYS A 61 23.74 -23.91 -13.85
N VAL A 62 22.89 -24.86 -14.19
CA VAL A 62 23.11 -26.27 -13.91
C VAL A 62 24.38 -26.62 -14.66
N ALA A 63 25.49 -26.74 -13.92
CA ALA A 63 26.75 -27.20 -14.47
C ALA A 63 26.50 -28.59 -15.08
N PRO A 64 26.99 -28.88 -16.30
CA PRO A 64 26.81 -30.19 -16.90
C PRO A 64 27.49 -31.23 -16.00
N ALA A 65 26.69 -32.20 -15.54
CA ALA A 65 27.22 -33.38 -14.86
C ALA A 65 28.19 -34.08 -15.83
N ARG A 66 29.42 -34.28 -15.37
CA ARG A 66 30.40 -35.14 -16.03
C ARG A 66 29.96 -36.60 -15.96
#